data_AF-A0A1T4Z6S0-F1
#
_entry.id   AF-A0A1T4Z6S0-F1
#
_cell.length_a   1.000
_cell.length_b   1.000
_cell.length_c   1.000
_cell.angle_alpha   90.00
_cell.angle_beta   90.00
_cell.angle_gamma   90.00
#
_symmetry.space_group_name_H-M   'P 1'
#
loop_
_entity.id
_entity.type
_entity.pdbx_description
1 polymer ?
#
loop_
_entity_poly.entity_id
_entity_poly.type
_entity_poly.pdbx_seq_one_letter_code
_entity_poly.pdbx_strand_id
1 'polypeptide(L)'
;MPFRLPSLAAACLALVGSLFVAVAPAQAAGTLSTKTSLVAMTDAGYGSVWARCTKKKTCKGHIWVDGVSSQKRSFKVKARSSRYVTFRNTTWRAKPKAVVRMSGAAARPITMQAKVTYGTISGTVARTGGAAASGVKVELWRLGSRNRNVLISTANDVERNGGRFGFRVRMGANNSPSASYKLHIIGTSGGERRSWWFRGNGAGAFIGGARDMSAGTTIRVTRGGKYRYVANARYASIRGQVVNGSKPVAGSEVTVVGRPPYWSRSSRVLRDLDFMSCANVYGRTRTNSSGRYEVGFLPTSGNRIYAVKPAGGLWFGASDRGWGSCHTMVNQRAEARSTGRMLPLPNGGLSGRVQNVGGHRTKVSVVTGGYQGRSSSAKVDRYLTIREYATGRAILASDVVRAGSGRQVSLGEGYYWFEMGRRTGCHAWYKSRYKNNDGYFNGLDRGFEKWKAKNYKMYRQHCRAWTSGTYKRVYVKGSSMRVGLKNYKGGSVSGRVTANKVKPRTELMIRLTSTDGKKVYRTAMTDGGGKFKVTGLASGRYRIVVNADSWRGISRGFSGPKTVKVTRGKNKSVGTLKFRQ
;
A
#
# COMPACT_ATOMS: atom_id res chain seq x y z
N MET A 1 -28.04 -36.22 -21.91
CA MET A 1 -28.74 -35.44 -20.86
C MET A 1 -28.59 -33.95 -21.16
N PRO A 2 -29.57 -33.29 -21.79
CA PRO A 2 -29.56 -31.84 -21.97
C PRO A 2 -30.48 -31.17 -20.94
N PHE A 3 -29.93 -30.30 -20.09
CA PHE A 3 -30.72 -29.49 -19.19
C PHE A 3 -31.40 -28.35 -19.97
N ARG A 4 -32.73 -28.41 -20.01
CA ARG A 4 -33.63 -27.36 -20.51
C ARG A 4 -33.70 -26.21 -19.50
N LEU A 5 -33.59 -24.98 -20.00
CA LEU A 5 -33.98 -23.75 -19.30
C LEU A 5 -35.49 -23.56 -19.40
N PRO A 6 -36.25 -23.35 -18.30
CA PRO A 6 -37.60 -22.85 -18.39
C PRO A 6 -37.63 -21.31 -18.31
N SER A 7 -38.15 -20.71 -19.38
CA SER A 7 -39.20 -19.68 -19.38
C SER A 7 -39.14 -18.58 -18.29
N LEU A 8 -38.48 -17.47 -18.64
CA LEU A 8 -38.69 -16.13 -18.09
C LEU A 8 -39.64 -15.37 -19.03
N ALA A 9 -40.92 -15.76 -19.06
CA ALA A 9 -41.95 -15.11 -19.88
C ALA A 9 -43.34 -15.27 -19.26
N ALA A 10 -43.51 -14.80 -18.03
CA ALA A 10 -44.84 -14.61 -17.41
C ALA A 10 -44.73 -13.71 -16.16
N ALA A 11 -44.39 -12.43 -16.34
CA ALA A 11 -44.49 -11.41 -15.29
C ALA A 11 -44.52 -9.98 -15.85
N CYS A 12 -45.31 -9.72 -16.90
CA CYS A 12 -45.40 -8.38 -17.51
C CYS A 12 -46.83 -7.88 -17.79
N LEU A 13 -47.87 -8.46 -17.17
CA LEU A 13 -49.26 -7.98 -17.34
C LEU A 13 -50.03 -7.89 -16.02
N ALA A 14 -49.47 -7.19 -15.03
CA ALA A 14 -50.21 -6.79 -13.83
C ALA A 14 -49.65 -5.52 -13.17
N LEU A 15 -49.26 -4.51 -13.96
CA LEU A 15 -48.70 -3.25 -13.42
C LEU A 15 -48.96 -2.03 -14.33
N VAL A 16 -50.18 -1.92 -14.87
CA VAL A 16 -50.59 -0.71 -15.64
C VAL A 16 -51.79 0.03 -15.01
N GLY A 17 -52.46 -0.54 -14.00
CA GLY A 17 -53.61 0.11 -13.34
C GLY A 17 -53.30 0.65 -11.95
N SER A 18 -52.49 1.70 -11.81
CA SER A 18 -52.49 2.64 -10.65
C SER A 18 -51.27 3.60 -10.62
N LEU A 19 -51.00 4.29 -11.73
CA LEU A 19 -50.05 5.40 -11.75
C LEU A 19 -50.70 6.72 -12.23
N PHE A 20 -51.92 7.00 -11.79
CA PHE A 20 -52.37 8.39 -11.70
C PHE A 20 -51.81 8.98 -10.41
N VAL A 21 -50.52 9.33 -10.43
CA VAL A 21 -49.98 10.29 -9.48
C VAL A 21 -50.70 11.59 -9.79
N ALA A 22 -51.62 12.00 -8.91
CA ALA A 22 -52.15 13.35 -8.91
C ALA A 22 -50.96 14.31 -8.96
N VAL A 23 -50.77 14.95 -10.11
CA VAL A 23 -49.76 15.99 -10.29
C VAL A 23 -50.29 17.15 -9.45
N ALA A 24 -49.88 17.21 -8.18
CA ALA A 24 -50.12 18.37 -7.36
C ALA A 24 -49.66 19.59 -8.17
N PRO A 25 -50.45 20.67 -8.22
CA PRO A 25 -50.14 21.85 -9.02
C PRO A 25 -48.70 22.25 -8.74
N ALA A 26 -47.94 22.62 -9.77
CA ALA A 26 -46.55 23.02 -9.69
C ALA A 26 -46.39 24.20 -8.70
N GLN A 27 -46.36 23.89 -7.41
CA GLN A 27 -46.18 24.84 -6.33
C GLN A 27 -44.82 25.47 -6.56
N ALA A 28 -44.85 26.75 -6.93
CA ALA A 28 -43.71 27.59 -7.28
C ALA A 28 -42.44 27.09 -6.60
N ALA A 29 -41.47 26.60 -7.39
CA ALA A 29 -40.24 25.99 -6.89
C ALA A 29 -39.64 26.88 -5.79
N GLY A 30 -39.78 26.41 -4.55
CA GLY A 30 -39.45 27.20 -3.36
C GLY A 30 -38.05 27.79 -3.51
N THR A 31 -37.95 29.09 -3.29
CA THR A 31 -36.71 29.86 -3.40
C THR A 31 -35.62 29.38 -2.41
N LEU A 32 -36.06 28.55 -1.46
CA LEU A 32 -35.33 27.97 -0.36
C LEU A 32 -35.73 26.49 -0.22
N SER A 33 -34.75 25.59 -0.15
CA SER A 33 -34.98 24.15 0.04
C SER A 33 -34.50 23.69 1.42
N THR A 34 -35.30 22.86 2.09
CA THR A 34 -34.95 22.21 3.37
C THR A 34 -35.04 20.69 3.26
N LYS A 35 -34.09 19.98 3.88
CA LYS A 35 -34.07 18.50 3.87
C LYS A 35 -34.01 17.87 5.27
N THR A 36 -34.00 18.67 6.33
CA THR A 36 -33.91 18.16 7.70
C THR A 36 -35.23 17.55 8.14
N SER A 37 -35.21 16.27 8.53
CA SER A 37 -36.35 15.57 9.15
C SER A 37 -36.12 15.29 10.64
N LEU A 38 -34.89 15.46 11.13
CA LEU A 38 -34.52 15.25 12.52
C LEU A 38 -33.79 16.48 13.04
N VAL A 39 -34.23 17.02 14.17
CA VAL A 39 -33.66 18.22 14.79
C VAL A 39 -33.21 17.91 16.20
N ALA A 40 -31.97 18.26 16.52
CA ALA A 40 -31.49 18.22 17.89
C ALA A 40 -31.82 19.54 18.60
N MET A 41 -32.60 19.45 19.66
CA MET A 41 -33.06 20.57 20.46
C MET A 41 -32.18 20.74 21.70
N THR A 42 -31.75 21.97 21.99
CA THR A 42 -31.17 22.32 23.29
C THR A 42 -32.24 22.35 24.37
N ASP A 43 -31.85 22.35 25.65
CA ASP A 43 -32.79 22.48 26.76
C ASP A 43 -33.56 23.81 26.71
N ALA A 44 -32.90 24.90 26.28
CA ALA A 44 -33.54 26.20 26.03
C ALA A 44 -34.51 26.22 24.82
N GLY A 45 -34.75 25.08 24.16
CA GLY A 45 -35.69 24.93 23.05
C GLY A 45 -35.16 25.38 21.68
N TYR A 46 -33.84 25.48 21.48
CA TYR A 46 -33.28 25.85 20.18
C TYR A 46 -32.95 24.62 19.32
N GLY A 47 -33.48 24.62 18.10
CA GLY A 47 -33.20 23.63 17.06
C GLY A 47 -32.59 24.27 15.83
N SER A 48 -32.12 23.47 14.87
CA SER A 48 -31.66 24.00 13.59
C SER A 48 -32.07 23.13 12.41
N VAL A 49 -32.44 23.75 11.29
CA VAL A 49 -32.74 23.06 10.03
C VAL A 49 -31.77 23.49 8.95
N TRP A 50 -31.37 22.57 8.09
CA TRP A 50 -30.56 22.90 6.93
C TRP A 50 -31.41 23.58 5.87
N ALA A 51 -30.95 24.74 5.39
CA ALA A 51 -31.58 25.52 4.36
C ALA A 51 -30.58 25.84 3.23
N ARG A 52 -31.01 25.70 1.97
CA ARG A 52 -30.24 26.09 0.78
C ARG A 52 -31.01 27.10 -0.05
N CYS A 53 -30.42 28.27 -0.22
CA CYS A 53 -30.95 29.32 -1.09
C CYS A 53 -30.56 29.00 -2.53
N THR A 54 -31.54 28.84 -3.42
CA THR A 54 -31.30 28.53 -4.85
C THR A 54 -31.19 29.80 -5.69
N LYS A 55 -31.71 30.92 -5.20
CA LYS A 55 -31.67 32.22 -5.88
C LYS A 55 -30.27 32.82 -5.97
N LYS A 56 -30.09 33.69 -6.97
CA LYS A 56 -28.93 34.61 -7.12
C LYS A 56 -28.91 35.72 -6.07
N LYS A 57 -30.03 35.99 -5.40
CA LYS A 57 -30.15 36.95 -4.30
C LYS A 57 -30.17 36.23 -2.95
N THR A 58 -29.82 36.93 -1.89
CA THR A 58 -29.87 36.41 -0.51
C THR A 58 -31.30 36.07 -0.13
N CYS A 59 -31.54 34.87 0.40
CA CYS A 59 -32.84 34.47 0.94
C CYS A 59 -32.96 34.98 2.40
N LYS A 60 -34.02 35.72 2.70
CA LYS A 60 -34.33 36.23 4.04
C LYS A 60 -35.78 35.88 4.39
N GLY A 61 -36.10 35.83 5.68
CA GLY A 61 -37.47 35.63 6.14
C GLY A 61 -37.51 35.15 7.58
N HIS A 62 -38.58 34.45 7.95
CA HIS A 62 -38.76 33.88 9.28
C HIS A 62 -38.84 32.35 9.25
N ILE A 63 -38.42 31.72 10.35
CA ILE A 63 -38.58 30.30 10.63
C ILE A 63 -39.35 30.12 11.95
N TRP A 64 -40.29 29.18 11.99
CA TRP A 64 -41.08 28.85 13.17
C TRP A 64 -41.59 27.40 13.12
N VAL A 65 -42.16 26.94 14.23
CA VAL A 65 -42.88 25.68 14.32
C VAL A 65 -44.38 25.95 14.30
N ASP A 66 -45.15 25.15 13.56
CA ASP A 66 -46.60 25.27 13.51
C ASP A 66 -47.23 25.16 14.90
N GLY A 67 -48.19 26.04 15.18
CA GLY A 67 -48.79 26.20 16.50
C GLY A 67 -47.96 27.00 17.53
N VAL A 68 -46.75 27.46 17.18
CA VAL A 68 -45.87 28.23 18.07
C VAL A 68 -45.31 29.48 17.37
N SER A 69 -46.20 30.24 16.71
CA SER A 69 -45.83 31.41 15.89
C SER A 69 -45.20 32.56 16.69
N SER A 70 -45.48 32.65 18.00
CA SER A 70 -44.84 33.61 18.91
C SER A 70 -43.33 33.43 19.03
N GLN A 71 -42.78 32.29 18.60
CA GLN A 71 -41.35 31.97 18.64
C GLN A 71 -40.66 32.09 17.27
N LYS A 72 -41.26 32.87 16.34
CA LYS A 72 -40.68 33.18 15.03
C LYS A 72 -39.27 33.79 15.16
N ARG A 73 -38.34 33.31 14.33
CA ARG A 73 -36.95 33.77 14.27
C ARG A 73 -36.62 34.25 12.87
N SER A 74 -35.96 35.39 12.74
CA SER A 74 -35.46 35.85 11.43
C SER A 74 -34.26 35.02 10.96
N PHE A 75 -34.09 34.88 9.65
CA PHE A 75 -32.93 34.21 9.05
C PHE A 75 -32.42 34.93 7.80
N LYS A 76 -31.15 34.64 7.46
CA LYS A 76 -30.48 35.10 6.24
C LYS A 76 -29.56 34.01 5.70
N VAL A 77 -29.82 33.52 4.49
CA VAL A 77 -29.00 32.56 3.74
C VAL A 77 -28.45 33.24 2.50
N LYS A 78 -27.11 33.27 2.33
CA LYS A 78 -26.49 33.92 1.18
C LYS A 78 -26.97 33.27 -0.13
N ALA A 79 -26.97 34.07 -1.20
CA ALA A 79 -27.29 33.60 -2.54
C ALA A 79 -26.49 32.34 -2.89
N ARG A 80 -27.16 31.34 -3.50
CA ARG A 80 -26.56 30.07 -3.92
C ARG A 80 -25.76 29.32 -2.83
N SER A 81 -26.03 29.60 -1.55
CA SER A 81 -25.34 28.98 -0.43
C SER A 81 -26.29 28.11 0.39
N SER A 82 -25.72 27.34 1.31
CA SER A 82 -26.48 26.63 2.34
C SER A 82 -25.95 26.94 3.73
N ARG A 83 -26.82 26.86 4.74
CA ARG A 83 -26.46 26.93 6.15
C ARG A 83 -27.52 26.25 7.01
N TYR A 84 -27.18 25.98 8.26
CA TYR A 84 -28.17 25.70 9.28
C TYR A 84 -28.81 27.01 9.75
N VAL A 85 -30.15 27.01 9.84
CA VAL A 85 -30.99 28.10 10.32
C VAL A 85 -31.61 27.66 11.64
N THR A 86 -31.47 28.48 12.67
CA THR A 86 -31.92 28.17 14.03
C THR A 86 -33.35 28.65 14.26
N PHE A 87 -34.17 27.82 14.89
CA PHE A 87 -35.52 28.18 15.36
C PHE A 87 -35.66 27.87 16.84
N ARG A 88 -36.70 28.40 17.48
CA ARG A 88 -37.04 28.12 18.87
C ARG A 88 -38.39 27.40 18.95
N ASN A 89 -38.47 26.39 19.80
CA ASN A 89 -39.69 25.70 20.19
C ASN A 89 -39.54 25.19 21.63
N THR A 90 -40.11 25.87 22.61
CA THR A 90 -40.02 25.47 24.03
C THR A 90 -40.89 24.26 24.38
N THR A 91 -41.89 23.92 23.56
CA THR A 91 -42.82 22.79 23.82
C THR A 91 -42.34 21.46 23.22
N TRP A 92 -41.12 21.42 22.69
CA TRP A 92 -40.59 20.29 21.92
C TRP A 92 -40.55 18.96 22.68
N ARG A 93 -40.42 18.99 24.02
CA ARG A 93 -40.42 17.78 24.87
C ARG A 93 -41.81 17.13 24.91
N ALA A 94 -42.87 17.94 24.99
CA ALA A 94 -44.25 17.48 24.98
C ALA A 94 -44.72 17.09 23.58
N LYS A 95 -44.25 17.81 22.54
CA LYS A 95 -44.61 17.57 21.14
C LYS A 95 -43.35 17.32 20.29
N PRO A 96 -42.75 16.12 20.35
CA PRO A 96 -41.49 15.83 19.65
C PRO A 96 -41.66 15.73 18.13
N LYS A 97 -42.87 15.55 17.61
CA LYS A 97 -43.16 15.64 16.17
C LYS A 97 -43.82 16.99 15.90
N ALA A 98 -43.31 17.74 14.93
CA ALA A 98 -43.88 19.03 14.57
C ALA A 98 -43.61 19.37 13.09
N VAL A 99 -44.26 20.41 12.59
CA VAL A 99 -44.01 20.95 11.24
C VAL A 99 -43.24 22.26 11.38
N VAL A 100 -42.05 22.33 10.80
CA VAL A 100 -41.30 23.59 10.68
C VAL A 100 -41.72 24.30 9.41
N ARG A 101 -42.03 25.59 9.54
CA ARG A 101 -42.26 26.48 8.41
C ARG A 101 -41.14 27.49 8.31
N MET A 102 -40.82 27.85 7.07
CA MET A 102 -39.81 28.86 6.77
C MET A 102 -40.26 29.64 5.54
N SER A 103 -40.20 30.97 5.61
CA SER A 103 -40.61 31.85 4.50
C SER A 103 -39.91 31.44 3.19
N GLY A 104 -40.69 31.16 2.14
CA GLY A 104 -40.18 30.80 0.82
C GLY A 104 -39.69 29.35 0.68
N ALA A 105 -39.97 28.48 1.66
CA ALA A 105 -39.77 27.04 1.61
C ALA A 105 -41.08 26.29 1.91
N ALA A 106 -41.22 25.07 1.39
CA ALA A 106 -42.31 24.18 1.78
C ALA A 106 -42.23 23.81 3.26
N ALA A 107 -43.39 23.66 3.90
CA ALA A 107 -43.49 23.17 5.28
C ALA A 107 -42.87 21.77 5.39
N ARG A 108 -42.15 21.50 6.49
CA ARG A 108 -41.40 20.25 6.65
C ARG A 108 -41.73 19.56 7.98
N PRO A 109 -42.25 18.31 7.96
CA PRO A 109 -42.35 17.53 9.18
C PRO A 109 -40.96 17.21 9.71
N ILE A 110 -40.78 17.40 11.02
CA ILE A 110 -39.57 17.11 11.75
C ILE A 110 -39.87 16.30 13.01
N THR A 111 -38.90 15.48 13.41
CA THR A 111 -38.81 14.87 14.73
C THR A 111 -37.72 15.60 15.52
N MET A 112 -38.08 16.12 16.68
CA MET A 112 -37.22 16.79 17.64
C MET A 112 -36.76 15.79 18.70
N GLN A 113 -35.50 15.90 19.10
CA GLN A 113 -34.91 15.08 20.16
C GLN A 113 -33.89 15.90 20.94
N ALA A 114 -33.55 15.47 22.15
CA ALA A 114 -32.51 16.10 22.94
C ALA A 114 -31.18 16.17 22.18
N LYS A 115 -30.50 17.31 22.26
CA LYS A 115 -29.20 17.51 21.65
C LYS A 115 -28.13 16.77 22.42
N VAL A 116 -27.41 15.90 21.71
CA VAL A 116 -26.24 15.20 22.23
C VAL A 116 -25.01 15.87 21.66
N THR A 117 -24.38 16.74 22.46
CA THR A 117 -23.22 17.50 22.01
C THR A 117 -21.99 16.60 21.80
N TYR A 118 -21.83 15.58 22.64
CA TYR A 118 -20.70 14.67 22.61
C TYR A 118 -21.16 13.22 22.61
N GLY A 119 -20.52 12.41 21.78
CA GLY A 119 -20.54 10.96 21.90
C GLY A 119 -19.20 10.43 22.41
N THR A 120 -19.12 9.13 22.63
CA THR A 120 -17.94 8.50 23.24
C THR A 120 -17.36 7.42 22.33
N ILE A 121 -16.05 7.48 22.11
CA ILE A 121 -15.28 6.36 21.56
C ILE A 121 -14.52 5.75 22.74
N SER A 122 -14.82 4.51 23.08
CA SER A 122 -14.23 3.82 24.24
C SER A 122 -13.80 2.42 23.88
N GLY A 123 -12.99 1.79 24.70
CA GLY A 123 -12.68 0.37 24.53
C GLY A 123 -11.66 -0.10 25.56
N THR A 124 -11.21 -1.32 25.37
CA THR A 124 -10.05 -1.87 26.06
C THR A 124 -8.93 -2.16 25.06
N VAL A 125 -7.69 -2.09 25.51
CA VAL A 125 -6.59 -2.82 24.87
C VAL A 125 -6.22 -3.92 25.84
N ALA A 126 -6.25 -5.18 25.43
CA ALA A 126 -6.00 -6.31 26.33
C ALA A 126 -4.93 -7.24 25.78
N ARG A 127 -3.97 -7.62 26.63
CA ARG A 127 -3.08 -8.75 26.38
C ARG A 127 -3.88 -10.04 26.46
N THR A 128 -3.71 -10.90 25.47
CA THR A 128 -4.33 -12.23 25.48
C THR A 128 -3.32 -13.38 25.49
N GLY A 129 -2.03 -13.08 25.27
CA GLY A 129 -0.93 -14.04 25.35
C GLY A 129 0.43 -13.38 25.14
N GLY A 130 1.52 -14.12 25.36
CA GLY A 130 2.88 -13.61 25.11
C GLY A 130 3.39 -12.61 26.14
N ALA A 131 4.47 -11.86 25.88
CA ALA A 131 5.06 -10.89 26.79
C ALA A 131 4.16 -9.68 27.07
N ALA A 132 4.34 -9.11 28.26
CA ALA A 132 3.75 -7.83 28.64
C ALA A 132 4.15 -6.71 27.66
N ALA A 133 3.29 -5.70 27.56
CA ALA A 133 3.64 -4.44 26.93
C ALA A 133 3.55 -3.32 27.97
N SER A 134 4.52 -2.42 27.94
CA SER A 134 4.59 -1.21 28.76
C SER A 134 4.32 0.03 27.92
N GLY A 135 3.97 1.15 28.56
CA GLY A 135 3.70 2.41 27.88
C GLY A 135 2.63 2.29 26.80
N VAL A 136 1.61 1.46 27.05
CA VAL A 136 0.51 1.29 26.11
C VAL A 136 -0.30 2.58 26.10
N LYS A 137 -0.55 3.12 24.92
CA LYS A 137 -1.37 4.31 24.74
C LYS A 137 -2.21 4.21 23.49
N VAL A 138 -3.33 4.92 23.50
CA VAL A 138 -4.25 5.00 22.36
C VAL A 138 -4.36 6.45 21.93
N GLU A 139 -4.08 6.71 20.66
CA GLU A 139 -4.17 8.02 20.04
C GLU A 139 -5.42 8.08 19.16
N LEU A 140 -6.21 9.16 19.32
CA LEU A 140 -7.36 9.46 18.48
C LEU A 140 -6.97 10.45 17.39
N TRP A 141 -7.02 10.00 16.14
CA TRP A 141 -6.71 10.80 14.97
C TRP A 141 -7.98 11.18 14.22
N ARG A 142 -8.23 12.47 14.00
CA ARG A 142 -9.32 12.96 13.14
C ARG A 142 -8.87 12.98 11.69
N LEU A 143 -9.71 12.44 10.81
CA LEU A 143 -9.48 12.48 9.36
C LEU A 143 -9.96 13.82 8.80
N GLY A 144 -9.04 14.62 8.29
CA GLY A 144 -9.35 15.89 7.62
C GLY A 144 -9.56 15.74 6.12
N SER A 145 -10.02 16.82 5.49
CA SER A 145 -10.05 16.93 4.03
C SER A 145 -8.62 16.89 3.47
N ARG A 146 -8.41 16.24 2.32
CA ARG A 146 -7.11 16.18 1.61
C ARG A 146 -5.99 15.52 2.42
N ASN A 147 -6.29 14.46 3.19
CA ASN A 147 -5.32 13.69 3.98
C ASN A 147 -4.58 14.48 5.09
N ARG A 148 -5.10 15.63 5.52
CA ARG A 148 -4.61 16.32 6.72
C ARG A 148 -5.19 15.66 7.96
N ASN A 149 -4.54 14.60 8.42
CA ASN A 149 -4.95 13.91 9.65
C ASN A 149 -4.34 14.63 10.86
N VAL A 150 -5.14 14.83 11.90
CA VAL A 150 -4.75 15.59 13.09
C VAL A 150 -4.92 14.69 14.31
N LEU A 151 -3.86 14.58 15.11
CA LEU A 151 -3.93 13.97 16.44
C LEU A 151 -4.80 14.87 17.33
N ILE A 152 -5.89 14.33 17.87
CA ILE A 152 -6.85 15.09 18.69
C ILE A 152 -6.59 14.88 20.17
N SER A 153 -6.32 13.64 20.56
CA SER A 153 -6.19 13.26 21.96
C SER A 153 -5.40 11.96 22.08
N THR A 154 -4.80 11.75 23.25
CA THR A 154 -4.05 10.55 23.61
C THR A 154 -4.54 10.08 24.97
N ALA A 155 -4.93 8.81 25.08
CA ALA A 155 -5.15 8.15 26.36
C ALA A 155 -3.84 7.43 26.76
N ASN A 156 -3.15 7.96 27.77
CA ASN A 156 -1.87 7.42 28.25
C ASN A 156 -2.05 6.34 29.32
N ASP A 157 -3.21 6.32 29.99
CA ASP A 157 -3.48 5.45 31.16
C ASP A 157 -4.05 4.08 30.75
N VAL A 158 -3.58 3.54 29.62
CA VAL A 158 -3.86 2.15 29.29
C VAL A 158 -2.79 1.33 30.02
N GLU A 159 -3.07 1.04 31.29
CA GLU A 159 -2.18 0.43 32.29
C GLU A 159 -1.32 -0.78 31.80
N ARG A 160 -0.37 -1.21 32.64
CA ARG A 160 0.53 -2.35 32.36
C ARG A 160 -0.29 -3.57 31.90
N ASN A 161 0.02 -4.11 30.72
CA ASN A 161 -0.69 -5.22 30.04
C ASN A 161 -2.02 -4.90 29.35
N GLY A 162 -2.37 -3.61 29.25
CA GLY A 162 -3.65 -3.19 28.70
C GLY A 162 -4.54 -2.53 29.74
N GLY A 163 -5.58 -1.86 29.26
CA GLY A 163 -6.43 -1.02 30.08
C GLY A 163 -7.61 -0.46 29.28
N ARG A 164 -8.46 0.32 29.95
CA ARG A 164 -9.59 1.02 29.33
C ARG A 164 -9.13 2.34 28.74
N PHE A 165 -9.78 2.77 27.67
CA PHE A 165 -9.61 4.12 27.13
C PHE A 165 -10.98 4.71 26.76
N GLY A 166 -11.05 6.04 26.72
CA GLY A 166 -12.24 6.78 26.36
C GLY A 166 -11.91 8.15 25.78
N PHE A 167 -12.61 8.53 24.73
CA PHE A 167 -12.53 9.84 24.10
C PHE A 167 -13.93 10.43 23.93
N ARG A 168 -14.09 11.70 24.32
CA ARG A 168 -15.29 12.47 23.98
C ARG A 168 -15.11 13.09 22.60
N VAL A 169 -16.06 12.85 21.71
CA VAL A 169 -16.04 13.39 20.35
C VAL A 169 -17.30 14.19 20.08
N ARG A 170 -17.14 15.35 19.46
CA ARG A 170 -18.28 16.23 19.13
C ARG A 170 -19.15 15.58 18.06
N MET A 171 -20.46 15.51 18.32
CA MET A 171 -21.43 15.07 17.32
C MET A 171 -21.62 16.14 16.25
N GLY A 172 -22.07 15.73 15.06
CA GLY A 172 -22.43 16.68 14.01
C GLY A 172 -23.76 17.38 14.29
N ALA A 173 -24.15 18.29 13.39
CA ALA A 173 -25.39 19.03 13.51
C ALA A 173 -26.60 18.09 13.56
N ASN A 174 -27.60 18.42 14.39
CA ASN A 174 -28.79 17.59 14.59
C ASN A 174 -28.51 16.14 14.98
N ASN A 175 -27.50 15.94 15.85
CA ASN A 175 -27.03 14.61 16.27
C ASN A 175 -26.61 13.72 15.08
N SER A 176 -26.22 14.31 13.94
CA SER A 176 -25.63 13.56 12.83
C SER A 176 -24.32 12.91 13.29
N PRO A 177 -23.81 11.90 12.53
CA PRO A 177 -22.55 11.25 12.87
C PRO A 177 -21.44 12.24 13.19
N SER A 178 -20.58 11.90 14.15
CA SER A 178 -19.37 12.66 14.45
C SER A 178 -18.43 12.70 13.24
N ALA A 179 -17.34 13.47 13.34
CA ALA A 179 -16.28 13.43 12.33
C ALA A 179 -15.74 11.99 12.16
N SER A 180 -15.03 11.74 11.06
CA SER A 180 -14.33 10.48 10.88
C SER A 180 -13.04 10.46 11.71
N TYR A 181 -12.82 9.37 12.45
CA TYR A 181 -11.62 9.17 13.26
C TYR A 181 -10.93 7.84 12.93
N LYS A 182 -9.70 7.67 13.42
CA LYS A 182 -8.98 6.40 13.51
C LYS A 182 -8.29 6.30 14.87
N LEU A 183 -8.11 5.08 15.36
CA LEU A 183 -7.38 4.80 16.59
C LEU A 183 -6.00 4.21 16.24
N HIS A 184 -4.97 4.78 16.84
CA HIS A 184 -3.59 4.32 16.74
C HIS A 184 -3.15 3.82 18.10
N ILE A 185 -2.71 2.56 18.16
CA ILE A 185 -2.37 1.85 19.38
C ILE A 185 -0.86 1.69 19.40
N ILE A 186 -0.23 2.14 20.47
CA ILE A 186 1.23 2.15 20.63
C ILE A 186 1.55 1.45 21.95
N GLY A 187 2.65 0.72 22.00
CA GLY A 187 3.15 0.08 23.21
C GLY A 187 4.57 -0.42 23.01
N THR A 188 5.27 -0.71 24.10
CA THR A 188 6.65 -1.20 24.09
C THR A 188 6.68 -2.64 24.57
N SER A 189 7.32 -3.53 23.83
CA SER A 189 7.47 -4.95 24.20
C SER A 189 8.87 -5.44 23.84
N GLY A 190 9.56 -6.04 24.81
CA GLY A 190 10.97 -6.44 24.65
C GLY A 190 11.90 -5.25 24.38
N GLY A 191 11.63 -4.08 24.98
CA GLY A 191 12.39 -2.85 24.76
C GLY A 191 12.11 -2.13 23.43
N GLU A 192 11.39 -2.75 22.50
CA GLU A 192 11.06 -2.13 21.21
C GLU A 192 9.67 -1.49 21.24
N ARG A 193 9.59 -0.20 20.88
CA ARG A 193 8.32 0.50 20.69
C ARG A 193 7.66 0.06 19.39
N ARG A 194 6.41 -0.39 19.49
CA ARG A 194 5.60 -0.89 18.38
C ARG A 194 4.27 -0.15 18.30
N SER A 195 3.70 -0.13 17.11
CA SER A 195 2.43 0.56 16.88
C SER A 195 1.68 0.04 15.68
N TRP A 196 0.36 0.11 15.77
CA TRP A 196 -0.57 -0.33 14.74
C TRP A 196 -1.92 0.38 14.87
N TRP A 197 -2.65 0.43 13.77
CA TRP A 197 -3.95 1.09 13.66
C TRP A 197 -5.06 0.08 13.89
N PHE A 198 -6.04 0.44 14.72
CA PHE A 198 -7.19 -0.40 15.04
C PHE A 198 -7.95 -0.81 13.77
N ARG A 199 -8.32 -2.09 13.69
CA ARG A 199 -9.28 -2.58 12.69
C ARG A 199 -10.47 -3.24 13.37
N GLY A 200 -11.65 -2.77 13.01
CA GLY A 200 -12.92 -3.36 13.41
C GLY A 200 -13.80 -3.70 12.22
N ASN A 201 -14.88 -4.45 12.46
CA ASN A 201 -15.88 -4.85 11.46
C ASN A 201 -16.91 -3.74 11.11
N GLY A 202 -16.65 -2.49 11.48
CA GLY A 202 -17.61 -1.38 11.35
C GLY A 202 -18.55 -1.23 12.56
N ALA A 203 -18.93 -2.33 13.21
CA ALA A 203 -19.70 -2.33 14.47
C ALA A 203 -18.84 -2.24 15.74
N GLY A 204 -17.52 -2.18 15.58
CA GLY A 204 -16.56 -2.06 16.70
C GLY A 204 -15.90 -3.37 17.13
N ALA A 205 -16.38 -4.52 16.63
CA ALA A 205 -15.74 -5.80 16.92
C ALA A 205 -14.36 -5.87 16.28
N PHE A 206 -13.35 -6.27 17.07
CA PHE A 206 -11.96 -6.35 16.65
C PHE A 206 -11.73 -7.39 15.55
N ILE A 207 -11.06 -6.98 14.48
CA ILE A 207 -10.63 -7.90 13.41
C ILE A 207 -9.11 -7.88 13.20
N GLY A 208 -8.38 -7.19 14.08
CA GLY A 208 -6.92 -7.09 14.08
C GLY A 208 -6.40 -5.66 13.97
N GLY A 209 -5.14 -5.53 13.55
CA GLY A 209 -4.47 -4.25 13.39
C GLY A 209 -3.93 -4.08 11.97
N ALA A 210 -3.63 -2.83 11.61
CA ALA A 210 -2.94 -2.47 10.39
C ALA A 210 -1.64 -1.74 10.73
N ARG A 211 -0.58 -1.97 9.97
CA ARG A 211 0.64 -1.15 10.09
C ARG A 211 0.39 0.31 9.71
N ASP A 212 -0.37 0.54 8.65
CA ASP A 212 -0.60 1.86 8.07
C ASP A 212 -1.97 2.43 8.42
N MET A 213 -2.01 3.75 8.63
CA MET A 213 -3.25 4.48 8.91
C MET A 213 -4.31 4.28 7.84
N SER A 214 -3.93 4.22 6.56
CA SER A 214 -4.84 4.01 5.43
C SER A 214 -5.61 2.68 5.53
N ALA A 215 -5.08 1.71 6.28
CA ALA A 215 -5.69 0.40 6.45
C ALA A 215 -6.40 0.20 7.81
N GLY A 216 -6.29 1.17 8.73
CA GLY A 216 -7.10 1.23 9.94
C GLY A 216 -8.60 1.44 9.64
N THR A 217 -9.48 1.07 10.56
CA THR A 217 -10.93 1.29 10.40
C THR A 217 -11.29 2.75 10.67
N THR A 218 -12.10 3.33 9.77
CA THR A 218 -12.67 4.66 9.98
C THR A 218 -13.82 4.56 10.98
N ILE A 219 -13.73 5.30 12.07
CA ILE A 219 -14.68 5.29 13.19
C ILE A 219 -15.53 6.56 13.12
N ARG A 220 -16.83 6.40 13.33
CA ARG A 220 -17.79 7.49 13.56
C ARG A 220 -18.71 7.11 14.69
N VAL A 221 -18.99 8.05 15.57
CA VAL A 221 -20.03 7.89 16.57
C VAL A 221 -21.34 8.31 15.94
N THR A 222 -22.35 7.45 16.03
CA THR A 222 -23.64 7.66 15.39
C THR A 222 -24.75 7.52 16.41
N ARG A 223 -25.93 8.09 16.09
CA ARG A 223 -27.13 7.89 16.91
C ARG A 223 -27.53 6.42 17.00
N GLY A 224 -27.38 5.65 15.92
CA GLY A 224 -27.71 4.21 15.91
C GLY A 224 -26.87 3.41 16.90
N GLY A 225 -25.61 3.82 17.13
CA GLY A 225 -24.76 3.26 18.18
C GLY A 225 -25.01 3.85 19.58
N LYS A 226 -26.17 4.46 19.83
CA LYS A 226 -26.50 5.17 21.08
C LYS A 226 -25.42 6.17 21.51
N TYR A 227 -24.83 6.87 20.54
CA TYR A 227 -23.75 7.84 20.76
C TYR A 227 -22.48 7.23 21.38
N ARG A 228 -22.27 5.92 21.20
CA ARG A 228 -21.10 5.19 21.64
C ARG A 228 -20.50 4.40 20.49
N TYR A 229 -19.16 4.30 20.48
CA TYR A 229 -18.42 3.33 19.67
C TYR A 229 -17.48 2.57 20.58
N VAL A 230 -17.59 1.24 20.61
CA VAL A 230 -16.73 0.37 21.43
C VAL A 230 -15.68 -0.27 20.56
N ALA A 231 -14.41 0.03 20.81
CA ALA A 231 -13.25 -0.42 20.04
C ALA A 231 -12.32 -1.25 20.91
N ASN A 232 -12.77 -2.45 21.29
CA ASN A 232 -11.92 -3.36 22.06
C ASN A 232 -10.83 -3.92 21.15
N ALA A 233 -9.60 -3.91 21.63
CA ALA A 233 -8.40 -4.30 20.92
C ALA A 233 -7.71 -5.40 21.72
N ARG A 234 -7.12 -6.36 21.02
CA ARG A 234 -6.39 -7.47 21.64
C ARG A 234 -5.02 -7.59 21.01
N TYR A 235 -4.01 -7.91 21.82
CA TYR A 235 -2.68 -8.18 21.35
C TYR A 235 -2.09 -9.44 21.99
N ALA A 236 -1.18 -10.08 21.27
CA ALA A 236 -0.44 -11.24 21.75
C ALA A 236 1.02 -11.19 21.28
N SER A 237 1.73 -12.32 21.39
CA SER A 237 3.07 -12.49 20.84
C SER A 237 3.18 -13.71 19.93
N ILE A 238 4.20 -13.68 19.09
CA ILE A 238 4.72 -14.85 18.39
C ILE A 238 6.05 -15.22 19.03
N ARG A 239 6.12 -16.43 19.58
CA ARG A 239 7.30 -17.02 20.21
C ARG A 239 7.78 -18.23 19.42
N GLY A 240 9.08 -18.43 19.38
CA GLY A 240 9.69 -19.57 18.72
C GLY A 240 11.17 -19.71 18.99
N GLN A 241 11.81 -20.59 18.23
CA GLN A 241 13.24 -20.85 18.26
C GLN A 241 13.77 -20.86 16.83
N VAL A 242 14.96 -20.32 16.61
CA VAL A 242 15.70 -20.43 15.36
C VAL A 242 16.80 -21.46 15.56
N VAL A 243 16.85 -22.44 14.65
CA VAL A 243 17.83 -23.54 14.68
C VAL A 243 18.49 -23.70 13.31
N ASN A 244 19.68 -24.28 13.29
CA ASN A 244 20.35 -24.76 12.08
C ASN A 244 20.60 -26.27 12.26
N GLY A 245 19.74 -27.10 11.67
CA GLY A 245 19.65 -28.49 12.08
C GLY A 245 19.14 -28.58 13.52
N SER A 246 19.89 -29.28 14.38
CA SER A 246 19.60 -29.38 15.82
C SER A 246 20.18 -28.23 16.65
N LYS A 247 21.09 -27.42 16.09
CA LYS A 247 21.82 -26.40 16.84
C LYS A 247 21.03 -25.08 16.92
N PRO A 248 20.82 -24.50 18.11
CA PRO A 248 20.22 -23.16 18.22
C PRO A 248 21.08 -22.08 17.55
N VAL A 249 20.42 -21.05 17.00
CA VAL A 249 21.11 -19.90 16.37
C VAL A 249 20.90 -18.66 17.24
N ALA A 250 21.91 -18.28 18.01
CA ALA A 250 21.89 -17.09 18.86
C ALA A 250 22.10 -15.78 18.09
N GLY A 251 21.58 -14.67 18.61
CA GLY A 251 21.79 -13.31 18.08
C GLY A 251 21.15 -13.00 16.72
N SER A 252 20.45 -13.97 16.12
CA SER A 252 19.79 -13.85 14.82
C SER A 252 18.59 -12.91 14.92
N GLU A 253 18.53 -11.91 14.04
CA GLU A 253 17.35 -11.05 13.95
C GLU A 253 16.17 -11.85 13.40
N VAL A 254 15.02 -11.77 14.07
CA VAL A 254 13.76 -12.35 13.64
C VAL A 254 12.77 -11.24 13.38
N THR A 255 12.27 -11.17 12.15
CA THR A 255 11.26 -10.19 11.73
C THR A 255 9.90 -10.87 11.62
N VAL A 256 8.89 -10.32 12.29
CA VAL A 256 7.48 -10.65 12.02
C VAL A 256 6.94 -9.66 11.02
N VAL A 257 6.41 -10.19 9.92
CA VAL A 257 5.71 -9.42 8.90
C VAL A 257 4.24 -9.75 8.90
N GLY A 258 3.43 -8.83 8.39
CA GLY A 258 2.03 -9.06 8.10
C GLY A 258 1.67 -8.58 6.71
N ARG A 259 0.79 -9.33 6.05
CA ARG A 259 0.19 -8.93 4.77
C ARG A 259 -0.65 -7.67 4.98
N PRO A 260 -0.61 -6.68 4.06
CA PRO A 260 -1.54 -5.57 4.11
C PRO A 260 -2.99 -6.08 4.02
N PRO A 261 -3.94 -5.46 4.75
CA PRO A 261 -5.35 -5.87 4.72
C PRO A 261 -5.99 -5.91 3.33
N TYR A 262 -5.55 -5.02 2.44
CA TYR A 262 -5.94 -4.97 1.05
C TYR A 262 -4.69 -4.91 0.17
N TRP A 263 -4.72 -5.66 -0.93
CA TRP A 263 -3.65 -5.61 -1.92
C TRP A 263 -4.01 -4.54 -2.95
N SER A 264 -3.35 -3.39 -2.89
CA SER A 264 -3.58 -2.38 -3.91
C SER A 264 -3.11 -2.89 -5.27
N ARG A 265 -3.94 -2.72 -6.31
CA ARG A 265 -3.51 -2.90 -7.71
C ARG A 265 -2.51 -1.81 -8.14
N SER A 266 -2.42 -0.71 -7.39
CA SER A 266 -1.47 0.37 -7.63
C SER A 266 -0.06 -0.05 -7.22
N SER A 267 0.84 -0.13 -8.22
CA SER A 267 2.27 -0.36 -7.99
C SER A 267 2.92 0.71 -7.13
N ARG A 268 2.32 1.91 -7.01
CA ARG A 268 2.80 2.99 -6.14
C ARG A 268 2.59 2.66 -4.68
N VAL A 269 1.40 2.19 -4.31
CA VAL A 269 1.04 1.84 -2.93
C VAL A 269 1.83 0.61 -2.46
N LEU A 270 2.03 -0.37 -3.34
CA LEU A 270 2.83 -1.56 -3.02
C LEU A 270 4.31 -1.24 -2.71
N ARG A 271 4.86 -0.13 -3.23
CA ARG A 271 6.22 0.31 -2.90
C ARG A 271 6.35 0.90 -1.51
N ASP A 272 5.23 1.27 -0.87
CA ASP A 272 5.24 1.81 0.48
C ASP A 272 5.28 0.70 1.54
N LEU A 273 5.19 -0.59 1.14
CA LEU A 273 5.39 -1.74 2.03
C LEU A 273 6.87 -1.94 2.37
N ASP A 274 7.15 -2.37 3.61
CA ASP A 274 8.52 -2.54 4.13
C ASP A 274 9.32 -3.59 3.34
N PHE A 275 8.71 -4.77 3.14
CA PHE A 275 9.19 -5.76 2.18
C PHE A 275 8.56 -5.45 0.84
N MET A 276 9.38 -5.01 -0.12
CA MET A 276 8.94 -4.39 -1.36
C MET A 276 7.76 -5.14 -1.98
N SER A 277 6.60 -4.47 -1.98
CA SER A 277 5.37 -4.98 -2.60
C SER A 277 4.77 -6.25 -1.99
N CYS A 278 5.20 -6.67 -0.80
CA CYS A 278 4.79 -7.93 -0.21
C CYS A 278 4.21 -7.80 1.21
N ALA A 279 4.92 -7.20 2.16
CA ALA A 279 4.48 -7.24 3.55
C ALA A 279 5.01 -6.07 4.38
N ASN A 280 4.31 -5.78 5.47
CA ASN A 280 4.68 -4.77 6.45
C ASN A 280 5.34 -5.42 7.65
N VAL A 281 6.37 -4.80 8.21
CA VAL A 281 7.03 -5.22 9.45
C VAL A 281 6.14 -4.83 10.63
N TYR A 282 5.80 -5.80 11.47
CA TYR A 282 5.07 -5.57 12.72
C TYR A 282 5.98 -5.58 13.94
N GLY A 283 7.14 -6.23 13.86
CA GLY A 283 8.13 -6.20 14.92
C GLY A 283 9.40 -6.96 14.56
N ARG A 284 10.48 -6.63 15.26
CA ARG A 284 11.77 -7.32 15.16
C ARG A 284 12.27 -7.70 16.54
N THR A 285 13.07 -8.74 16.62
CA THR A 285 13.75 -9.12 17.85
C THR A 285 15.02 -9.86 17.50
N ARG A 286 15.86 -10.17 18.49
CA ARG A 286 16.99 -11.07 18.32
C ARG A 286 16.77 -12.34 19.11
N THR A 287 17.29 -13.44 18.61
CA THR A 287 17.31 -14.69 19.37
C THR A 287 18.29 -14.60 20.53
N ASN A 288 17.94 -15.21 21.66
CA ASN A 288 18.83 -15.37 22.80
C ASN A 288 19.86 -16.49 22.56
N SER A 289 20.68 -16.82 23.57
CA SER A 289 21.69 -17.89 23.51
C SER A 289 21.10 -19.26 23.13
N SER A 290 19.88 -19.56 23.56
CA SER A 290 19.15 -20.78 23.19
C SER A 290 18.43 -20.70 21.84
N GLY A 291 18.68 -19.67 21.03
CA GLY A 291 18.02 -19.46 19.74
C GLY A 291 16.54 -19.04 19.87
N ARG A 292 16.03 -18.80 21.07
CA ARG A 292 14.62 -18.45 21.30
C ARG A 292 14.36 -16.98 21.01
N TYR A 293 13.20 -16.67 20.46
CA TYR A 293 12.77 -15.30 20.15
C TYR A 293 11.33 -15.05 20.61
N GLU A 294 11.03 -13.79 20.87
CA GLU A 294 9.66 -13.32 21.10
C GLU A 294 9.42 -11.97 20.44
N VAL A 295 8.32 -11.89 19.66
CA VAL A 295 7.80 -10.65 19.12
C VAL A 295 6.42 -10.40 19.72
N GLY A 296 6.36 -9.62 20.81
CA GLY A 296 5.12 -9.21 21.49
C GLY A 296 4.39 -7.99 20.91
N PHE A 297 3.30 -7.59 21.56
CA PHE A 297 2.45 -6.46 21.16
C PHE A 297 1.95 -6.49 19.70
N LEU A 298 1.66 -7.69 19.21
CA LEU A 298 1.12 -7.91 17.87
C LEU A 298 -0.41 -7.99 17.93
N PRO A 299 -1.17 -7.29 17.06
CA PRO A 299 -2.62 -7.34 17.11
C PRO A 299 -3.12 -8.75 16.77
N THR A 300 -3.98 -9.31 17.63
CA THR A 300 -4.55 -10.64 17.36
C THR A 300 -5.45 -10.63 16.14
N SER A 301 -5.53 -11.75 15.44
CA SER A 301 -6.32 -11.90 14.25
C SER A 301 -6.62 -13.38 14.02
N GLY A 302 -7.92 -13.71 13.89
CA GLY A 302 -8.35 -15.03 13.41
C GLY A 302 -7.95 -15.26 11.94
N ASN A 303 -7.73 -14.18 11.17
CA ASN A 303 -7.22 -14.29 9.82
C ASN A 303 -5.72 -14.63 9.83
N ARG A 304 -5.30 -15.49 8.91
CA ARG A 304 -3.90 -15.85 8.66
C ARG A 304 -3.18 -14.72 7.93
N ILE A 305 -2.56 -13.82 8.70
CA ILE A 305 -1.97 -12.58 8.16
C ILE A 305 -0.48 -12.41 8.46
N TYR A 306 0.11 -13.25 9.34
CA TYR A 306 1.50 -13.09 9.77
C TYR A 306 2.45 -14.08 9.08
N ALA A 307 3.73 -13.72 9.00
CA ALA A 307 4.81 -14.63 8.68
C ALA A 307 6.05 -14.24 9.48
N VAL A 308 6.91 -15.21 9.75
CA VAL A 308 8.17 -15.03 10.47
C VAL A 308 9.33 -15.17 9.50
N LYS A 309 10.31 -14.27 9.59
CA LYS A 309 11.52 -14.29 8.76
C LYS A 309 12.76 -14.11 9.64
N PRO A 310 13.49 -15.18 9.98
CA PRO A 310 14.83 -15.06 10.55
C PRO A 310 15.81 -14.48 9.52
N ALA A 311 16.82 -13.76 10.02
CA ALA A 311 17.92 -13.21 9.26
C ALA A 311 18.63 -14.33 8.49
N GLY A 312 18.87 -14.11 7.20
CA GLY A 312 19.49 -15.11 6.32
C GLY A 312 18.65 -16.36 6.04
N GLY A 313 17.52 -16.60 6.73
CA GLY A 313 16.69 -17.82 6.60
C GLY A 313 15.55 -17.75 5.58
N LEU A 314 14.59 -18.67 5.67
CA LEU A 314 13.38 -18.71 4.84
C LEU A 314 12.20 -17.98 5.52
N TRP A 315 11.10 -17.81 4.79
CA TRP A 315 9.83 -17.30 5.31
C TRP A 315 9.02 -18.44 5.91
N PHE A 316 8.50 -18.26 7.11
CA PHE A 316 7.73 -19.28 7.82
C PHE A 316 6.33 -18.80 8.16
N GLY A 317 5.38 -19.70 7.98
CA GLY A 317 3.95 -19.42 7.88
C GLY A 317 3.17 -20.43 8.72
N ALA A 318 1.93 -20.81 8.43
CA ALA A 318 1.15 -21.75 9.25
C ALA A 318 1.90 -23.06 9.58
N SER A 319 2.62 -23.61 8.59
CA SER A 319 3.46 -24.80 8.77
C SER A 319 4.93 -24.44 9.04
N ASP A 320 5.70 -25.43 9.46
CA ASP A 320 7.17 -25.32 9.63
C ASP A 320 7.92 -25.33 8.28
N ARG A 321 7.19 -25.46 7.18
CA ARG A 321 7.74 -25.36 5.83
C ARG A 321 8.25 -23.95 5.56
N GLY A 322 9.53 -23.84 5.27
CA GLY A 322 10.16 -22.60 4.83
C GLY A 322 9.84 -22.28 3.36
N TRP A 323 9.44 -21.05 3.09
CA TRP A 323 9.20 -20.50 1.76
C TRP A 323 10.33 -19.52 1.41
N GLY A 324 10.86 -19.59 0.20
CA GLY A 324 11.99 -18.77 -0.17
C GLY A 324 11.65 -17.38 -0.71
N SER A 325 10.38 -17.11 -1.04
CA SER A 325 9.97 -15.76 -1.45
C SER A 325 8.84 -15.21 -0.59
N CYS A 326 8.91 -13.90 -0.32
CA CYS A 326 7.86 -13.20 0.41
C CYS A 326 6.53 -13.33 -0.36
N HIS A 327 6.60 -13.15 -1.68
CA HIS A 327 5.44 -13.23 -2.57
C HIS A 327 4.77 -14.62 -2.58
N THR A 328 5.53 -15.71 -2.44
CA THR A 328 4.97 -17.05 -2.29
C THR A 328 4.27 -17.21 -0.95
N MET A 329 4.86 -16.69 0.14
CA MET A 329 4.30 -16.76 1.49
C MET A 329 2.94 -16.04 1.57
N VAL A 330 2.89 -14.80 1.09
CA VAL A 330 1.66 -13.97 1.10
C VAL A 330 0.65 -14.34 0.02
N ASN A 331 0.93 -15.41 -0.76
CA ASN A 331 0.12 -15.92 -1.87
C ASN A 331 -0.23 -14.85 -2.93
N GLN A 332 0.79 -14.45 -3.70
CA GLN A 332 0.76 -13.67 -4.94
C GLN A 332 -0.63 -13.19 -5.40
N ARG A 333 -1.04 -11.99 -4.96
CA ARG A 333 -2.17 -11.21 -5.48
C ARG A 333 -3.55 -11.91 -5.54
N ALA A 334 -3.74 -13.06 -4.91
CA ALA A 334 -5.08 -13.59 -4.75
C ALA A 334 -5.87 -12.62 -3.86
N GLU A 335 -7.02 -12.16 -4.34
CA GLU A 335 -7.95 -11.27 -3.59
C GLU A 335 -8.42 -11.91 -2.27
N ALA A 336 -8.11 -13.19 -2.05
CA ALA A 336 -8.31 -13.91 -0.81
C ALA A 336 -7.70 -13.17 0.40
N ARG A 337 -8.53 -12.93 1.41
CA ARG A 337 -8.18 -12.23 2.68
C ARG A 337 -7.17 -12.98 3.55
N SER A 338 -6.90 -14.24 3.23
CA SER A 338 -6.09 -15.17 3.99
C SER A 338 -5.41 -16.13 3.01
N THR A 339 -4.25 -16.64 3.39
CA THR A 339 -3.61 -17.75 2.69
C THR A 339 -3.50 -18.88 3.69
N GLY A 340 -3.70 -20.13 3.26
CA GLY A 340 -3.39 -21.29 4.09
C GLY A 340 -1.91 -21.35 4.52
N ARG A 341 -1.05 -20.51 3.94
CA ARG A 341 0.37 -20.44 4.23
C ARG A 341 0.71 -19.48 5.36
N MET A 342 -0.08 -18.46 5.67
CA MET A 342 0.29 -17.48 6.70
C MET A 342 -0.17 -17.91 8.10
N LEU A 343 0.39 -17.30 9.13
CA LEU A 343 0.06 -17.54 10.53
C LEU A 343 -1.18 -16.74 10.94
N PRO A 344 -2.18 -17.37 11.58
CA PRO A 344 -3.13 -16.64 12.40
C PRO A 344 -2.41 -16.18 13.67
N LEU A 345 -2.98 -15.21 14.38
CA LEU A 345 -2.53 -14.90 15.75
C LEU A 345 -3.76 -14.99 16.66
N PRO A 346 -4.07 -16.20 17.18
CA PRO A 346 -5.20 -16.38 18.09
C PRO A 346 -4.95 -15.64 19.40
N ASN A 347 -5.97 -15.58 20.25
CA ASN A 347 -5.89 -14.86 21.52
C ASN A 347 -4.71 -15.36 22.38
N GLY A 348 -4.47 -16.66 22.52
CA GLY A 348 -3.34 -17.21 23.30
C GLY A 348 -1.94 -16.89 22.76
N GLY A 349 -1.83 -16.26 21.59
CA GLY A 349 -0.57 -16.09 20.87
C GLY A 349 -0.12 -17.38 20.17
N LEU A 350 1.14 -17.41 19.75
CA LEU A 350 1.78 -18.61 19.20
C LEU A 350 3.07 -18.92 19.97
N SER A 351 3.31 -20.20 20.25
CA SER A 351 4.50 -20.72 20.95
C SER A 351 5.02 -22.01 20.30
N GLY A 352 6.21 -22.45 20.70
CA GLY A 352 6.80 -23.74 20.26
C GLY A 352 7.22 -23.81 18.79
N ARG A 353 7.30 -22.66 18.10
CA ARG A 353 7.58 -22.60 16.67
C ARG A 353 9.07 -22.77 16.41
N VAL A 354 9.49 -23.81 15.69
CA VAL A 354 10.91 -24.04 15.37
C VAL A 354 11.18 -23.64 13.91
N GLN A 355 12.06 -22.65 13.74
CA GLN A 355 12.44 -22.09 12.44
C GLN A 355 13.83 -22.60 12.06
N ASN A 356 13.89 -23.61 11.19
CA ASN A 356 15.16 -24.16 10.74
C ASN A 356 15.74 -23.35 9.57
N VAL A 357 16.81 -22.58 9.79
CA VAL A 357 17.41 -21.72 8.75
C VAL A 357 18.30 -22.47 7.75
N GLY A 358 18.79 -23.65 8.13
CA GLY A 358 19.59 -24.54 7.29
C GLY A 358 18.75 -25.52 6.47
N GLY A 359 17.54 -25.83 6.94
CA GLY A 359 16.62 -26.76 6.28
C GLY A 359 15.85 -26.18 5.08
N HIS A 360 15.20 -27.06 4.33
CA HIS A 360 14.20 -26.74 3.29
C HIS A 360 14.68 -25.86 2.12
N ARG A 361 15.98 -25.81 1.87
CA ARG A 361 16.51 -25.16 0.67
C ARG A 361 16.77 -26.17 -0.43
N THR A 362 16.39 -25.79 -1.63
CA THR A 362 16.71 -26.49 -2.86
C THR A 362 18.08 -26.03 -3.36
N LYS A 363 19.01 -26.97 -3.55
CA LYS A 363 20.26 -26.74 -4.29
C LYS A 363 19.94 -26.64 -5.77
N VAL A 364 20.07 -25.45 -6.35
CA VAL A 364 19.79 -25.20 -7.76
C VAL A 364 21.08 -25.03 -8.56
N SER A 365 21.31 -25.93 -9.50
CA SER A 365 22.41 -25.87 -10.46
C SER A 365 21.93 -25.22 -11.76
N VAL A 366 22.46 -24.04 -12.08
CA VAL A 366 22.14 -23.29 -13.29
C VAL A 366 23.13 -23.66 -14.39
N VAL A 367 22.64 -24.27 -15.46
CA VAL A 367 23.45 -24.62 -16.62
C VAL A 367 23.17 -23.64 -17.75
N THR A 368 24.23 -23.07 -18.30
CA THR A 368 24.14 -22.06 -19.36
C THR A 368 24.70 -22.60 -20.67
N GLY A 369 23.85 -22.72 -21.68
CA GLY A 369 24.25 -23.00 -23.06
C GLY A 369 24.26 -21.74 -23.94
N GLY A 370 24.76 -21.89 -25.17
CA GLY A 370 24.75 -20.83 -26.19
C GLY A 370 25.91 -19.83 -26.06
N TYR A 371 25.72 -18.63 -26.61
CA TYR A 371 26.78 -17.62 -26.72
C TYR A 371 27.15 -17.05 -25.35
N GLN A 372 28.44 -17.02 -24.98
CA GLN A 372 28.91 -16.55 -23.67
C GLN A 372 29.76 -15.27 -23.71
N GLY A 373 29.77 -14.58 -24.85
CA GLY A 373 30.61 -13.39 -25.04
C GLY A 373 32.08 -13.72 -25.28
N ARG A 374 32.90 -12.68 -25.44
CA ARG A 374 34.37 -12.80 -25.50
C ARG A 374 34.93 -12.99 -24.08
N SER A 375 36.11 -13.60 -23.94
CA SER A 375 36.75 -13.92 -22.64
C SER A 375 36.85 -12.71 -21.71
N SER A 376 37.28 -11.56 -22.21
CA SER A 376 37.40 -10.31 -21.45
C SER A 376 36.05 -9.73 -20.95
N SER A 377 34.94 -10.06 -21.61
CA SER A 377 33.58 -9.67 -21.23
C SER A 377 32.80 -10.75 -20.46
N ALA A 378 33.38 -11.94 -20.32
CA ALA A 378 32.72 -13.13 -19.80
C ALA A 378 32.17 -12.92 -18.38
N LYS A 379 32.79 -12.05 -17.57
CA LYS A 379 32.31 -11.72 -16.21
C LYS A 379 30.91 -11.10 -16.21
N VAL A 380 30.53 -10.34 -17.24
CA VAL A 380 29.20 -9.70 -17.35
C VAL A 380 28.19 -10.67 -17.99
N ASP A 381 28.61 -11.38 -19.02
CA ASP A 381 27.74 -12.29 -19.80
C ASP A 381 27.44 -13.62 -19.07
N ARG A 382 28.29 -14.02 -18.12
CA ARG A 382 28.11 -15.20 -17.25
C ARG A 382 27.56 -14.87 -15.85
N TYR A 383 27.14 -13.63 -15.63
CA TYR A 383 26.62 -13.20 -14.34
C TYR A 383 25.18 -13.69 -14.15
N LEU A 384 24.96 -14.51 -13.12
CA LEU A 384 23.66 -14.98 -12.69
C LEU A 384 23.01 -13.93 -11.78
N THR A 385 21.76 -13.61 -12.05
CA THR A 385 20.91 -12.82 -11.16
C THR A 385 19.60 -13.57 -10.94
N ILE A 386 19.20 -13.72 -9.69
CA ILE A 386 17.96 -14.41 -9.32
C ILE A 386 17.08 -13.40 -8.59
N ARG A 387 15.84 -13.29 -9.03
CA ARG A 387 14.86 -12.38 -8.45
C ARG A 387 13.62 -13.11 -7.99
N GLU A 388 12.95 -12.58 -6.98
CA GLU A 388 11.62 -13.07 -6.61
C GLU A 388 10.62 -12.78 -7.73
N TYR A 389 9.80 -13.78 -8.09
CA TYR A 389 8.66 -13.54 -8.98
C TYR A 389 7.49 -12.96 -8.20
N ALA A 390 6.91 -11.88 -8.73
CA ALA A 390 5.66 -11.33 -8.27
C ALA A 390 4.73 -11.12 -9.46
N THR A 391 3.51 -11.65 -9.38
CA THR A 391 2.48 -11.43 -10.39
C THR A 391 2.32 -9.94 -10.68
N GLY A 392 2.23 -9.57 -11.97
CA GLY A 392 2.04 -8.20 -12.43
C GLY A 392 3.15 -7.21 -12.05
N ARG A 393 4.36 -7.69 -11.69
CA ARG A 393 5.57 -6.88 -11.53
C ARG A 393 6.52 -7.17 -12.69
N ALA A 394 7.10 -6.13 -13.27
CA ALA A 394 8.15 -6.30 -14.27
C ALA A 394 9.39 -6.94 -13.64
N ILE A 395 10.10 -7.80 -14.39
CA ILE A 395 11.27 -8.55 -13.90
C ILE A 395 12.31 -7.62 -13.26
N LEU A 396 12.64 -6.52 -13.94
CA LEU A 396 13.65 -5.56 -13.46
C LEU A 396 13.19 -4.76 -12.24
N ALA A 397 11.89 -4.77 -11.94
CA ALA A 397 11.36 -4.19 -10.74
C ALA A 397 11.37 -5.19 -9.58
N SER A 398 11.53 -6.50 -9.79
CA SER A 398 11.59 -7.51 -8.73
C SER A 398 12.87 -7.47 -7.91
N ASP A 399 12.76 -7.91 -6.66
CA ASP A 399 13.86 -7.92 -5.68
C ASP A 399 14.89 -8.99 -6.02
N VAL A 400 16.18 -8.65 -5.88
CA VAL A 400 17.29 -9.57 -6.14
C VAL A 400 17.55 -10.41 -4.89
N VAL A 401 17.44 -11.73 -5.03
CA VAL A 401 17.72 -12.70 -3.97
C VAL A 401 19.17 -13.16 -4.03
N ARG A 402 19.73 -13.25 -5.23
CA ARG A 402 21.12 -13.66 -5.46
C ARG A 402 21.68 -13.01 -6.72
N ALA A 403 22.94 -12.61 -6.66
CA ALA A 403 23.68 -12.08 -7.79
C ALA A 403 25.14 -12.53 -7.68
N GLY A 404 25.72 -13.08 -8.76
CA GLY A 404 27.11 -13.55 -8.74
C GLY A 404 27.51 -14.32 -9.99
N SER A 405 28.78 -14.70 -10.08
CA SER A 405 29.34 -15.58 -11.12
C SER A 405 29.08 -17.07 -10.86
N GLY A 406 28.78 -17.45 -9.62
CA GLY A 406 28.51 -18.83 -9.23
C GLY A 406 27.24 -19.38 -9.89
N ARG A 407 27.30 -20.65 -10.31
CA ARG A 407 26.19 -21.37 -10.97
C ARG A 407 25.36 -22.25 -10.05
N GLN A 408 25.79 -22.42 -8.80
CA GLN A 408 25.02 -23.10 -7.78
C GLN A 408 24.49 -22.09 -6.77
N VAL A 409 23.22 -22.25 -6.41
CA VAL A 409 22.54 -21.41 -5.43
C VAL A 409 21.68 -22.28 -4.53
N SER A 410 21.44 -21.82 -3.31
CA SER A 410 20.55 -22.48 -2.36
C SER A 410 19.36 -21.57 -2.10
N LEU A 411 18.18 -21.98 -2.58
CA LEU A 411 16.96 -21.17 -2.55
C LEU A 411 15.86 -21.91 -1.78
N GLY A 412 15.03 -21.20 -1.03
CA GLY A 412 13.80 -21.81 -0.52
C GLY A 412 12.75 -21.98 -1.61
N GLU A 413 11.67 -22.67 -1.28
CA GLU A 413 10.61 -22.93 -2.25
C GLU A 413 9.88 -21.66 -2.71
N GLY A 414 9.65 -21.55 -4.02
CA GLY A 414 8.89 -20.43 -4.58
C GLY A 414 9.15 -20.17 -6.05
N TYR A 415 8.50 -19.12 -6.57
CA TYR A 415 8.72 -18.68 -7.94
C TYR A 415 9.85 -17.66 -8.02
N TYR A 416 10.79 -17.89 -8.94
CA TYR A 416 11.92 -17.00 -9.18
C TYR A 416 12.10 -16.72 -10.67
N TRP A 417 12.66 -15.56 -10.97
CA TRP A 417 13.28 -15.26 -12.24
C TRP A 417 14.77 -15.59 -12.14
N PHE A 418 15.21 -16.55 -12.95
CA PHE A 418 16.63 -16.79 -13.18
C PHE A 418 17.04 -15.97 -14.40
N GLU A 419 18.05 -15.12 -14.25
CA GLU A 419 18.57 -14.25 -15.31
C GLU A 419 20.07 -14.50 -15.49
N MET A 420 20.52 -14.58 -16.75
CA MET A 420 21.94 -14.73 -17.08
C MET A 420 22.33 -13.71 -18.14
N GLY A 421 23.50 -13.10 -18.01
CA GLY A 421 24.01 -12.10 -18.97
C GLY A 421 23.17 -10.81 -19.04
N ARG A 422 22.22 -10.65 -18.11
CA ARG A 422 21.26 -9.53 -18.05
C ARG A 422 21.71 -8.38 -17.15
N ARG A 423 22.95 -8.38 -16.62
CA ARG A 423 23.42 -7.31 -15.73
C ARG A 423 23.22 -5.95 -16.42
N THR A 424 22.33 -5.14 -15.86
CA THR A 424 21.92 -3.81 -16.33
C THR A 424 23.08 -2.82 -16.19
N GLY A 425 24.14 -3.00 -17.00
CA GLY A 425 25.36 -2.19 -16.98
C GLY A 425 26.10 -2.22 -15.63
N CYS A 426 27.26 -1.55 -15.61
CA CYS A 426 27.94 -1.15 -14.38
C CYS A 426 27.30 0.10 -13.73
N HIS A 427 26.13 0.52 -14.22
CA HIS A 427 25.30 1.61 -13.71
C HIS A 427 23.81 1.22 -13.76
N ALA A 428 23.34 0.29 -12.93
CA ALA A 428 21.89 0.16 -12.76
C ALA A 428 21.37 1.27 -11.86
N TRP A 429 21.21 2.45 -12.44
CA TRP A 429 20.48 3.53 -11.81
C TRP A 429 18.99 3.17 -11.78
N TYR A 430 18.43 3.05 -10.58
CA TYR A 430 17.01 3.27 -10.35
C TYR A 430 16.86 4.72 -9.92
N LYS A 431 15.90 5.46 -10.50
CA LYS A 431 15.58 6.81 -10.04
C LYS A 431 15.06 6.66 -8.60
N SER A 432 15.90 6.97 -7.61
CA SER A 432 15.44 6.99 -6.23
C SER A 432 14.43 8.13 -6.08
N ARG A 433 13.30 7.86 -5.41
CA ARG A 433 12.37 8.92 -5.02
C ARG A 433 12.86 9.69 -3.78
N TYR A 434 13.87 9.15 -3.09
CA TYR A 434 14.38 9.69 -1.85
C TYR A 434 15.69 10.43 -2.11
N LYS A 435 15.78 11.66 -1.60
CA LYS A 435 16.94 12.55 -1.77
C LYS A 435 18.19 12.03 -1.07
N ASN A 436 18.01 11.14 -0.08
CA ASN A 436 19.07 10.48 0.66
C ASN A 436 18.70 9.00 0.88
N ASN A 437 19.54 8.08 0.43
CA ASN A 437 19.20 6.66 0.28
C ASN A 437 19.82 5.74 1.33
N ASP A 438 20.64 6.26 2.24
CA ASP A 438 21.32 5.43 3.23
C ASP A 438 20.33 4.75 4.19
N GLY A 439 19.29 5.46 4.62
CA GLY A 439 18.18 4.86 5.37
C GLY A 439 17.38 3.83 4.57
N TYR A 440 17.29 3.98 3.24
CA TYR A 440 16.57 3.07 2.34
C TYR A 440 17.30 1.73 2.12
N PHE A 441 18.63 1.70 2.31
CA PHE A 441 19.47 0.50 2.15
C PHE A 441 19.96 -0.10 3.48
N ASN A 442 19.57 0.47 4.63
CA ASN A 442 19.84 -0.08 5.96
C ASN A 442 18.76 -1.11 6.34
N GLY A 443 18.87 -2.31 5.79
CA GLY A 443 18.07 -3.48 6.13
C GLY A 443 18.71 -4.76 5.59
N LEU A 444 18.48 -5.90 6.24
CA LEU A 444 19.16 -7.18 6.00
C LEU A 444 19.14 -7.64 4.52
N ASP A 445 18.09 -7.30 3.77
CA ASP A 445 17.95 -7.72 2.35
C ASP A 445 18.42 -6.66 1.34
N ARG A 446 18.73 -5.43 1.78
CA ARG A 446 19.06 -4.30 0.88
C ARG A 446 20.51 -3.84 0.95
N GLY A 447 21.31 -4.40 1.87
CA GLY A 447 22.76 -4.18 1.91
C GLY A 447 23.44 -4.48 0.56
N PHE A 448 22.97 -5.51 -0.14
CA PHE A 448 23.43 -5.88 -1.49
C PHE A 448 23.07 -4.88 -2.59
N GLU A 449 22.26 -3.85 -2.30
CA GLU A 449 21.96 -2.75 -3.20
C GLU A 449 22.69 -1.45 -2.83
N LYS A 450 23.50 -1.43 -1.76
CA LYS A 450 24.27 -0.24 -1.34
C LYS A 450 25.24 0.29 -2.40
N TRP A 451 25.64 -0.55 -3.37
CA TRP A 451 26.41 -0.12 -4.54
C TRP A 451 25.66 0.90 -5.42
N LYS A 452 24.35 1.08 -5.22
CA LYS A 452 23.55 2.14 -5.85
C LYS A 452 23.71 3.51 -5.18
N ALA A 453 24.35 3.60 -4.00
CA ALA A 453 24.40 4.81 -3.17
C ALA A 453 25.81 5.19 -2.66
N LYS A 454 26.69 4.22 -2.38
CA LYS A 454 27.97 4.52 -1.72
C LYS A 454 29.06 4.91 -2.73
N ASN A 455 29.60 6.12 -2.55
CA ASN A 455 30.63 6.81 -3.33
C ASN A 455 30.19 7.23 -4.74
N TYR A 456 29.92 8.54 -4.87
CA TYR A 456 29.57 9.26 -6.10
C TYR A 456 30.52 9.04 -7.30
N LYS A 457 31.66 8.34 -7.12
CA LYS A 457 32.56 7.98 -8.22
C LYS A 457 31.94 6.84 -9.04
N MET A 458 31.14 7.21 -10.04
CA MET A 458 30.63 6.29 -11.05
C MET A 458 31.79 5.57 -11.74
N TYR A 459 31.82 4.23 -11.66
CA TYR A 459 32.82 3.42 -12.37
C TYR A 459 32.73 3.69 -13.88
N ARG A 460 33.70 4.45 -14.41
CA ARG A 460 33.92 4.75 -15.85
C ARG A 460 34.16 3.50 -16.73
N GLN A 461 34.08 2.30 -16.17
CA GLN A 461 34.47 1.09 -16.87
C GLN A 461 33.35 0.59 -17.79
N HIS A 462 33.70 0.51 -19.08
CA HIS A 462 32.93 -0.06 -20.17
C HIS A 462 32.59 -1.54 -19.93
N CYS A 463 31.51 -1.81 -19.21
CA CYS A 463 30.95 -3.16 -19.13
C CYS A 463 30.10 -3.46 -20.37
N ARG A 464 30.75 -3.75 -21.50
CA ARG A 464 30.06 -4.22 -22.73
C ARG A 464 29.56 -5.64 -22.49
N ALA A 465 28.24 -5.83 -22.52
CA ALA A 465 27.63 -7.14 -22.62
C ALA A 465 27.52 -7.53 -24.11
N TRP A 466 27.86 -8.75 -24.46
CA TRP A 466 27.72 -9.25 -25.82
C TRP A 466 26.55 -10.20 -25.98
N THR A 467 26.04 -10.74 -24.87
CA THR A 467 24.81 -11.53 -24.89
C THR A 467 23.59 -10.63 -24.81
N SER A 468 22.48 -11.06 -25.39
CA SER A 468 21.18 -10.40 -25.17
C SER A 468 20.68 -10.53 -23.72
N GLY A 469 21.37 -11.34 -22.93
CA GLY A 469 20.88 -11.98 -21.73
C GLY A 469 19.72 -12.93 -22.00
N THR A 470 19.44 -13.78 -21.02
CA THR A 470 18.33 -14.72 -21.02
C THR A 470 17.69 -14.75 -19.64
N TYR A 471 16.43 -15.18 -19.58
CA TYR A 471 15.72 -15.34 -18.32
C TYR A 471 14.66 -16.42 -18.40
N LYS A 472 14.39 -17.05 -17.26
CA LYS A 472 13.36 -18.09 -17.13
C LYS A 472 12.63 -17.94 -15.79
N ARG A 473 11.30 -18.05 -15.81
CA ARG A 473 10.51 -18.22 -14.59
C ARG A 473 10.60 -19.68 -14.18
N VAL A 474 10.96 -19.95 -12.94
CA VAL A 474 11.07 -21.31 -12.41
C VAL A 474 10.38 -21.37 -11.05
N TYR A 475 9.58 -22.41 -10.84
CA TYR A 475 9.13 -22.79 -9.50
C TYR A 475 10.18 -23.71 -8.89
N VAL A 476 10.85 -23.25 -7.83
CA VAL A 476 11.88 -24.01 -7.12
C VAL A 476 11.21 -24.79 -5.99
N LYS A 477 11.45 -26.10 -5.92
CA LYS A 477 10.98 -27.02 -4.87
C LYS A 477 11.91 -28.24 -4.75
N GLY A 478 11.81 -28.99 -3.65
CA GLY A 478 12.57 -30.23 -3.43
C GLY A 478 13.99 -30.00 -2.90
N SER A 479 14.83 -31.04 -2.93
CA SER A 479 16.21 -31.01 -2.41
C SER A 479 17.23 -30.46 -3.41
N SER A 480 17.09 -30.82 -4.69
CA SER A 480 17.95 -30.33 -5.77
C SER A 480 17.18 -30.10 -7.07
N MET A 481 17.65 -29.17 -7.89
CA MET A 481 17.07 -28.87 -9.20
C MET A 481 18.14 -28.39 -10.19
N ARG A 482 17.89 -28.61 -11.48
CA ARG A 482 18.69 -28.06 -12.57
C ARG A 482 17.89 -27.04 -13.37
N VAL A 483 18.46 -25.85 -13.60
CA VAL A 483 17.85 -24.79 -14.42
C VAL A 483 18.70 -24.54 -15.65
N GLY A 484 18.21 -24.97 -16.81
CA GLY A 484 18.80 -24.66 -18.11
C GLY A 484 18.45 -23.25 -18.59
N LEU A 485 19.47 -22.48 -18.94
CA LEU A 485 19.37 -21.17 -19.58
C LEU A 485 20.17 -21.18 -20.89
N LYS A 486 19.61 -20.65 -21.98
CA LYS A 486 20.34 -20.48 -23.25
C LYS A 486 20.54 -19.00 -23.54
N ASN A 487 21.79 -18.58 -23.62
CA ASN A 487 22.17 -17.23 -24.01
C ASN A 487 22.33 -17.11 -25.53
N TYR A 488 22.03 -15.93 -26.05
CA TYR A 488 22.15 -15.61 -27.47
C TYR A 488 23.03 -14.38 -27.64
N LYS A 489 23.73 -14.28 -28.78
CA LYS A 489 24.45 -13.07 -29.17
C LYS A 489 23.46 -11.90 -29.25
N GLY A 490 23.77 -10.83 -28.52
CA GLY A 490 22.98 -9.62 -28.50
C GLY A 490 23.12 -8.85 -29.81
N GLY A 491 22.07 -8.13 -30.17
CA GLY A 491 22.17 -7.06 -31.16
C GLY A 491 22.94 -5.86 -30.59
N SER A 492 23.26 -4.93 -31.47
CA SER A 492 23.85 -3.65 -31.07
C SER A 492 23.17 -2.47 -31.76
N VAL A 493 23.21 -1.32 -31.11
CA VAL A 493 22.77 -0.04 -31.65
C VAL A 493 23.94 0.92 -31.63
N SER A 494 24.21 1.57 -32.75
CA SER A 494 25.29 2.55 -32.89
C SER A 494 24.76 3.87 -33.44
N GLY A 495 25.51 4.94 -33.22
CA GLY A 495 25.15 6.26 -33.73
C GLY A 495 26.15 7.31 -33.25
N ARG A 496 25.82 8.57 -33.55
CA ARG A 496 26.59 9.74 -33.11
C ARG A 496 25.67 10.74 -32.41
N VAL A 497 26.12 11.33 -31.33
CA VAL A 497 25.46 12.48 -30.70
C VAL A 497 26.22 13.75 -31.04
N THR A 498 25.47 14.78 -31.43
CA THR A 498 25.98 16.13 -31.66
C THR A 498 25.31 17.10 -30.71
N ALA A 499 26.05 18.11 -30.26
CA ALA A 499 25.56 19.18 -29.40
C ALA A 499 26.27 20.48 -29.79
N ASN A 500 25.53 21.59 -29.78
CA ASN A 500 26.06 22.90 -30.19
C ASN A 500 27.00 23.50 -29.13
N LYS A 501 26.66 23.44 -27.83
CA LYS A 501 27.48 24.05 -26.75
C LYS A 501 28.10 23.08 -25.73
N VAL A 502 27.98 21.75 -25.87
CA VAL A 502 28.62 20.80 -24.94
C VAL A 502 30.02 20.44 -25.45
N LYS A 503 31.06 21.02 -24.85
CA LYS A 503 32.43 20.53 -24.89
C LYS A 503 32.81 20.04 -23.48
N PRO A 504 33.32 18.81 -23.32
CA PRO A 504 33.55 17.80 -24.35
C PRO A 504 32.29 16.99 -24.69
N ARG A 505 32.15 16.55 -25.95
CA ARG A 505 31.09 15.63 -26.43
C ARG A 505 31.28 14.18 -25.94
N THR A 506 32.34 13.96 -25.15
CA THR A 506 32.60 12.73 -24.39
C THR A 506 31.57 12.59 -23.27
N GLU A 507 31.32 11.36 -22.84
CA GLU A 507 30.58 11.06 -21.60
C GLU A 507 29.07 11.36 -21.60
N LEU A 508 28.45 11.63 -22.77
CA LEU A 508 26.99 11.61 -22.87
C LEU A 508 26.50 10.16 -22.70
N MET A 509 25.60 9.95 -21.75
CA MET A 509 25.05 8.62 -21.51
C MET A 509 23.88 8.36 -22.45
N ILE A 510 24.04 7.36 -23.31
CA ILE A 510 22.97 6.78 -24.11
C ILE A 510 22.34 5.66 -23.33
N ARG A 511 21.02 5.69 -23.18
CA ARG A 511 20.24 4.65 -22.52
C ARG A 511 19.18 4.11 -23.47
N LEU A 512 19.18 2.80 -23.66
CA LEU A 512 18.11 2.09 -24.35
C LEU A 512 17.17 1.44 -23.33
N THR A 513 15.92 1.90 -23.32
CA THR A 513 14.87 1.40 -22.43
C THR A 513 13.94 0.49 -23.22
N SER A 514 13.77 -0.77 -22.81
CA SER A 514 12.79 -1.65 -23.44
C SER A 514 11.39 -1.06 -23.30
N THR A 515 10.61 -1.05 -24.39
CA THR A 515 9.23 -0.54 -24.34
C THR A 515 8.28 -1.49 -23.61
N ASP A 516 8.64 -2.76 -23.46
CA ASP A 516 7.84 -3.79 -22.78
C ASP A 516 8.18 -3.98 -21.28
N GLY A 517 9.23 -3.31 -20.78
CA GLY A 517 9.72 -3.46 -19.39
C GLY A 517 10.26 -4.86 -19.02
N LYS A 518 10.23 -5.82 -19.95
CA LYS A 518 10.71 -7.20 -19.77
C LYS A 518 12.18 -7.35 -20.14
N LYS A 519 12.72 -6.51 -21.03
CA LYS A 519 14.10 -6.59 -21.52
C LYS A 519 15.05 -5.65 -20.77
N VAL A 520 16.32 -6.02 -20.78
CA VAL A 520 17.41 -5.35 -20.08
C VAL A 520 17.62 -3.94 -20.62
N TYR A 521 17.82 -2.98 -19.71
CA TYR A 521 18.31 -1.66 -20.07
C TYR A 521 19.82 -1.72 -20.29
N ARG A 522 20.28 -1.19 -21.42
CA ARG A 522 21.70 -1.10 -21.75
C ARG A 522 22.07 0.36 -21.95
N THR A 523 23.30 0.68 -21.57
CA THR A 523 23.87 2.01 -21.71
C THR A 523 25.19 1.97 -22.46
N ALA A 524 25.55 3.09 -23.07
CA ALA A 524 26.88 3.36 -23.59
C ALA A 524 27.20 4.83 -23.37
N MET A 525 28.47 5.15 -23.21
CA MET A 525 28.96 6.53 -23.21
C MET A 525 29.39 6.90 -24.62
N THR A 526 29.26 8.18 -24.98
CA THR A 526 29.85 8.71 -26.20
C THR A 526 31.35 8.90 -26.05
N ASP A 527 32.09 8.67 -27.13
CA ASP A 527 33.51 9.01 -27.25
C ASP A 527 33.74 10.50 -27.60
N GLY A 528 35.00 10.89 -27.84
CA GLY A 528 35.38 12.27 -28.20
C GLY A 528 34.73 12.79 -29.48
N GLY A 529 34.38 11.89 -30.40
CA GLY A 529 33.65 12.21 -31.62
C GLY A 529 32.12 12.23 -31.45
N GLY A 530 31.63 11.96 -30.24
CA GLY A 530 30.21 11.78 -29.94
C GLY A 530 29.66 10.42 -30.36
N LYS A 531 30.49 9.47 -30.83
CA LYS A 531 30.03 8.15 -31.30
C LYS A 531 29.74 7.25 -30.11
N PHE A 532 28.76 6.37 -30.27
CA PHE A 532 28.41 5.38 -29.24
C PHE A 532 28.06 4.03 -29.86
N LYS A 533 28.20 2.97 -29.05
CA LYS A 533 27.74 1.62 -29.39
C LYS A 533 27.18 0.90 -28.16
N VAL A 534 25.87 0.69 -28.13
CA VAL A 534 25.17 -0.10 -27.12
C VAL A 534 25.10 -1.54 -27.61
N THR A 535 25.71 -2.48 -26.88
CA THR A 535 25.74 -3.92 -27.23
C THR A 535 24.86 -4.76 -26.30
N GLY A 536 24.69 -6.04 -26.64
CA GLY A 536 24.03 -6.99 -25.73
C GLY A 536 22.52 -6.82 -25.64
N LEU A 537 21.88 -6.41 -26.74
CA LEU A 537 20.45 -6.14 -26.80
C LEU A 537 19.65 -7.37 -27.28
N ALA A 538 18.54 -7.68 -26.61
CA ALA A 538 17.58 -8.67 -27.11
C ALA A 538 16.74 -8.10 -28.26
N SER A 539 16.18 -8.97 -29.11
CA SER A 539 15.31 -8.52 -30.20
C SER A 539 14.10 -7.76 -29.65
N GLY A 540 13.73 -6.66 -30.29
CA GLY A 540 12.54 -5.86 -29.94
C GLY A 540 12.72 -4.37 -30.12
N ARG A 541 11.73 -3.62 -29.61
CA ARG A 541 11.69 -2.16 -29.69
C ARG A 541 12.24 -1.51 -28.42
N TYR A 542 13.13 -0.54 -28.59
CA TYR A 542 13.74 0.21 -27.49
C TYR A 542 13.49 1.70 -27.68
N ARG A 543 13.24 2.40 -26.57
CA ARG A 543 13.27 3.86 -26.51
C ARG A 543 14.69 4.33 -26.26
N ILE A 544 15.12 5.32 -27.04
CA ILE A 544 16.43 5.96 -26.93
C ILE A 544 16.29 7.17 -26.01
N VAL A 545 17.20 7.27 -25.04
CA VAL A 545 17.33 8.42 -24.16
C VAL A 545 18.78 8.86 -24.16
N VAL A 546 19.01 10.17 -24.31
CA VAL A 546 20.32 10.80 -24.20
C VAL A 546 20.32 11.66 -22.95
N ASN A 547 21.31 11.46 -22.08
CA ASN A 547 21.49 12.25 -20.86
C ASN A 547 22.82 13.00 -20.94
N ALA A 548 22.77 14.33 -20.81
CA ALA A 548 23.97 15.17 -20.75
C ALA A 548 24.72 15.03 -19.44
N ASP A 549 23.99 14.77 -18.36
CA ASP A 549 24.57 14.55 -17.06
C ASP A 549 24.42 13.07 -16.73
N SER A 550 25.49 12.31 -16.99
CA SER A 550 25.52 10.88 -16.69
C SER A 550 25.32 10.60 -15.20
N TRP A 551 25.56 11.59 -14.32
CA TRP A 551 25.53 11.49 -12.85
C TRP A 551 24.17 11.90 -12.28
N ARG A 552 23.55 12.96 -12.81
CA ARG A 552 22.22 13.45 -12.33
C ARG A 552 21.03 12.78 -13.01
N GLY A 553 21.24 12.05 -14.11
CA GLY A 553 20.17 11.34 -14.82
C GLY A 553 19.11 12.27 -15.41
N ILE A 554 19.47 13.53 -15.65
CA ILE A 554 18.60 14.56 -16.22
C ILE A 554 18.52 14.31 -17.73
N SER A 555 17.40 13.75 -18.17
CA SER A 555 17.10 13.60 -19.59
C SER A 555 16.69 14.96 -20.17
N ARG A 556 17.38 15.43 -21.20
CA ARG A 556 16.94 16.59 -22.00
C ARG A 556 16.41 16.15 -23.36
N GLY A 557 15.82 17.09 -24.10
CA GLY A 557 15.35 16.86 -25.45
C GLY A 557 16.49 16.52 -26.41
N PHE A 558 16.17 15.82 -27.49
CA PHE A 558 17.06 15.67 -28.64
C PHE A 558 16.20 15.59 -29.91
N SER A 559 16.74 15.82 -31.10
CA SER A 559 16.10 15.47 -32.38
C SER A 559 16.79 14.26 -33.00
N GLY A 560 16.02 13.47 -33.77
CA GLY A 560 16.41 12.16 -34.27
C GLY A 560 15.54 11.01 -33.73
N PRO A 561 15.82 9.76 -34.13
CA PRO A 561 15.00 8.61 -33.77
C PRO A 561 14.83 8.45 -32.25
N LYS A 562 13.58 8.38 -31.80
CA LYS A 562 13.22 8.15 -30.40
C LYS A 562 13.12 6.69 -30.03
N THR A 563 12.95 5.83 -31.04
CA THR A 563 12.87 4.39 -30.87
C THR A 563 13.62 3.65 -31.96
N VAL A 564 14.08 2.45 -31.64
CA VAL A 564 14.78 1.56 -32.58
C VAL A 564 14.31 0.12 -32.41
N LYS A 565 14.09 -0.60 -33.52
CA LYS A 565 13.87 -2.05 -33.54
C LYS A 565 15.23 -2.73 -33.69
N VAL A 566 15.55 -3.61 -32.76
CA VAL A 566 16.80 -4.36 -32.70
C VAL A 566 16.51 -5.83 -32.97
N THR A 567 17.42 -6.49 -33.69
CA THR A 567 17.42 -7.94 -33.89
C THR A 567 18.71 -8.50 -33.30
N ARG A 568 18.62 -9.61 -32.55
CA ARG A 568 19.79 -10.33 -31.99
C ARG A 568 20.84 -10.60 -33.06
N GLY A 569 22.11 -10.52 -32.68
CA GLY A 569 23.26 -10.72 -33.58
C GLY A 569 23.53 -9.59 -34.59
N LYS A 570 22.57 -8.69 -34.85
CA LYS A 570 22.70 -7.61 -35.85
C LYS A 570 23.07 -6.26 -35.21
N ASN A 571 23.78 -5.41 -35.94
CA ASN A 571 24.00 -4.00 -35.59
C ASN A 571 22.95 -3.12 -36.29
N LYS A 572 22.43 -2.11 -35.60
CA LYS A 572 21.53 -1.10 -36.17
C LYS A 572 22.07 0.30 -35.90
N SER A 573 22.31 1.07 -36.95
CA SER A 573 22.61 2.50 -36.81
C SER A 573 21.32 3.30 -36.60
N VAL A 574 21.37 4.30 -35.72
CA VAL A 574 20.31 5.32 -35.55
C VAL A 574 20.73 6.69 -36.10
N GLY A 575 21.86 6.75 -36.82
CA GLY A 575 22.39 7.98 -37.39
C GLY A 575 22.82 9.00 -36.33
N THR A 576 22.56 10.27 -36.61
CA THR A 576 22.93 11.40 -35.74
C THR A 576 21.76 11.82 -34.86
N LEU A 577 21.98 11.84 -33.55
CA LEU A 577 21.07 12.41 -32.55
C LEU A 577 21.55 13.82 -32.20
N LYS A 578 20.75 14.85 -32.49
CA LYS A 578 21.11 16.24 -32.14
C LYS A 578 20.54 16.57 -30.77
N PHE A 579 21.40 16.68 -29.77
CA PHE A 579 21.00 16.96 -28.40
C PHE A 579 20.52 18.42 -28.29
N ARG A 580 19.29 18.63 -27.80
CA ARG A 580 18.72 19.96 -27.57
C ARG A 580 19.02 20.34 -26.13
N GLN A 581 19.81 21.40 -25.97
CA GLN A 581 20.20 21.90 -24.65
C GLN A 581 19.04 22.58 -23.96
#